data_AF-A0A7W0YN01-F1
#
_entry.id   AF-A0A7W0YN01-F1
#
_cell.length_a   1.000
_cell.length_b   1.000
_cell.length_c   1.000
_cell.angle_alpha   90.00
_cell.angle_beta   90.00
_cell.angle_gamma   90.00
#
_symmetry.space_group_name_H-M   'P 1'
#
loop_
_entity.id
_entity.type
_entity.pdbx_description
1 polymer ?
#
loop_
_entity_poly.entity_id
_entity_poly.type
_entity_poly.pdbx_seq_one_letter_code
_entity_poly.pdbx_strand_id
1 'polypeptide(L)'
;MTGRGSTLNLAGSTVEGNAVAAIDGAWARYVAGFKEITRRARQRFERRDWAGAQSDASERLALYRVHLDAAVADVRDILGDAVMERTLWGAVKSLHTAENGGRPDAELVQTFFNSVTRRIFSTVGVDSGIEYFDSAPAPPEGEAEAALAATWTGPAVDAAMVRAILESYQWSVPYAQLAGHSEQVARLIAERLARAGESGAVRIEMLRPVFYRNKGAYLVGRVRQGGTTLPLVLPLLNAERGIVVDAVLMTENEASVVFGFSWSYFRVDVPHPRAMVDFLRSI
;
A
#
# COMPACT_ATOMS: atom_id res chain seq x y z
N MET A 1 -29.88 49.11 28.74
CA MET A 1 -30.11 48.33 27.49
C MET A 1 -28.77 48.19 26.79
N THR A 2 -27.97 47.22 27.24
CA THR A 2 -27.64 45.96 26.52
C THR A 2 -26.71 46.16 25.32
N GLY A 3 -25.42 46.35 25.62
CA GLY A 3 -24.35 46.04 24.69
C GLY A 3 -24.02 44.55 24.79
N ARG A 4 -24.33 43.77 23.75
CA ARG A 4 -23.79 42.43 23.54
C ARG A 4 -22.48 42.57 22.77
N GLY A 5 -21.37 42.62 23.49
CA GLY A 5 -20.05 42.35 22.91
C GLY A 5 -19.92 40.84 22.71
N SER A 6 -20.12 40.39 21.49
CA SER A 6 -19.67 39.07 21.04
C SER A 6 -18.15 39.10 21.01
N THR A 7 -17.52 38.66 22.09
CA THR A 7 -16.09 38.33 22.11
C THR A 7 -15.97 36.93 21.53
N LEU A 8 -15.80 36.87 20.20
CA LEU A 8 -15.27 35.67 19.56
C LEU A 8 -13.90 35.40 20.18
N ASN A 9 -13.83 34.27 20.87
CA ASN A 9 -12.66 33.77 21.57
C ASN A 9 -11.59 33.36 20.54
N LEU A 10 -10.80 34.32 20.05
CA LEU A 10 -9.67 34.11 19.13
C LEU A 10 -8.40 33.60 19.83
N ALA A 11 -8.46 33.33 21.15
CA ALA A 11 -7.34 32.79 21.92
C ALA A 11 -7.32 31.25 21.95
N GLY A 12 -8.46 30.58 21.76
CA GLY A 12 -8.59 29.12 21.70
C GLY A 12 -8.38 28.52 20.30
N SER A 13 -7.58 29.16 19.45
CA SER A 13 -7.25 28.64 18.10
C SER A 13 -5.79 28.23 17.96
N THR A 14 -4.92 28.58 18.91
CA THR A 14 -3.48 28.30 18.82
C THR A 14 -3.09 26.98 19.46
N VAL A 15 -3.64 26.62 20.62
CA VAL A 15 -3.27 25.38 21.32
C VAL A 15 -3.82 24.15 20.59
N GLU A 16 -5.10 24.20 20.19
CA GLU A 16 -5.75 23.16 19.40
C GLU A 16 -5.10 23.04 18.02
N GLY A 17 -4.84 24.17 17.35
CA GLY A 17 -4.15 24.20 16.06
C GLY A 17 -2.72 23.63 16.14
N ASN A 18 -1.98 23.93 17.22
CA ASN A 18 -0.66 23.36 17.45
C ASN A 18 -0.72 21.84 17.67
N ALA A 19 -1.74 21.35 18.40
CA ALA A 19 -1.94 19.92 18.59
C ALA A 19 -2.30 19.21 17.27
N VAL A 20 -3.16 19.79 16.43
CA VAL A 20 -3.45 19.27 15.08
C VAL A 20 -2.17 19.25 14.24
N ALA A 21 -1.41 20.34 14.21
CA ALA A 21 -0.15 20.41 13.47
C ALA A 21 0.90 19.38 13.95
N ALA A 22 0.94 19.08 15.25
CA ALA A 22 1.82 18.04 15.80
C ALA A 22 1.41 16.64 15.33
N ILE A 23 0.11 16.32 15.37
CA ILE A 23 -0.45 15.05 14.88
C ILE A 23 -0.18 14.89 13.39
N ASP A 24 -0.50 15.91 12.59
CA ASP A 24 -0.33 15.89 11.13
C ASP A 24 1.14 15.84 10.73
N GLY A 25 2.00 16.57 11.45
CA GLY A 25 3.45 16.51 11.26
C GLY A 25 4.00 15.11 11.52
N ALA A 26 3.55 14.44 12.59
CA ALA A 26 3.97 13.07 12.89
C ALA A 26 3.44 12.07 11.84
N TRP A 27 2.19 12.22 11.40
CA TRP A 27 1.63 11.43 10.30
C TRP A 27 2.43 11.60 9.00
N ALA A 28 2.74 12.84 8.62
CA ALA A 28 3.51 13.13 7.41
C ALA A 28 4.91 12.51 7.46
N ARG A 29 5.59 12.58 8.62
CA ARG A 29 6.90 11.94 8.84
C ARG A 29 6.80 10.41 8.75
N TYR A 30 5.77 9.81 9.35
CA TYR A 30 5.50 8.38 9.22
C TYR A 30 5.30 7.95 7.76
N VAL A 31 4.43 8.64 7.02
CA VAL A 31 4.16 8.34 5.61
C VAL A 31 5.42 8.49 4.76
N ALA A 32 6.23 9.53 4.99
CA ALA A 32 7.48 9.73 4.29
C ALA A 32 8.47 8.58 4.57
N GLY A 33 8.66 8.20 5.83
CA GLY A 33 9.51 7.07 6.22
C GLY A 33 9.02 5.74 5.64
N PHE A 34 7.70 5.50 5.66
CA PHE A 34 7.10 4.29 5.11
C PHE A 34 7.35 4.17 3.60
N LYS A 35 7.16 5.27 2.86
CA LYS A 35 7.44 5.33 1.41
C LYS A 35 8.93 5.11 1.13
N GLU A 36 9.79 5.72 1.92
CA GLU A 36 11.25 5.57 1.77
C GLU A 36 11.68 4.11 1.95
N ILE A 37 11.28 3.47 3.05
CA ILE A 37 11.56 2.04 3.27
C ILE A 37 11.01 1.17 2.13
N THR A 38 9.82 1.51 1.62
CA THR A 38 9.20 0.76 0.53
C THR A 38 10.00 0.88 -0.78
N ARG A 39 10.50 2.07 -1.12
CA ARG A 39 11.31 2.31 -2.32
C ARG A 39 12.67 1.60 -2.29
N ARG A 40 13.27 1.44 -1.11
CA ARG A 40 14.52 0.67 -0.95
C ARG A 40 14.38 -0.78 -1.41
N ALA A 41 13.18 -1.36 -1.37
CA ALA A 41 12.96 -2.79 -1.59
C ALA A 41 13.52 -3.30 -2.94
N ARG A 42 13.35 -2.52 -4.01
CA ARG A 42 13.91 -2.84 -5.33
C ARG A 42 15.43 -2.91 -5.29
N GLN A 43 16.07 -1.90 -4.71
CA GLN A 43 17.53 -1.85 -4.61
C GLN A 43 18.06 -3.00 -3.74
N ARG A 44 17.37 -3.35 -2.65
CA ARG A 44 17.75 -4.51 -1.82
C ARG A 44 17.70 -5.80 -2.63
N PHE A 45 16.67 -6.01 -3.44
CA PHE A 45 16.54 -7.15 -4.33
C PHE A 45 17.64 -7.20 -5.39
N GLU A 46 17.86 -6.11 -6.12
CA GLU A 46 18.87 -6.01 -7.19
C GLU A 46 20.30 -6.21 -6.65
N ARG A 47 20.59 -5.73 -5.44
CA ARG A 47 21.92 -5.90 -4.79
C ARG A 47 22.08 -7.19 -4.02
N ARG A 48 21.03 -8.03 -3.93
CA ARG A 48 20.99 -9.22 -3.06
C ARG A 48 21.29 -8.91 -1.59
N ASP A 49 20.92 -7.70 -1.14
CA ASP A 49 21.12 -7.23 0.22
C ASP A 49 19.98 -7.71 1.13
N TRP A 50 20.02 -8.99 1.47
CA TRP A 50 18.99 -9.65 2.28
C TRP A 50 18.99 -9.19 3.74
N ALA A 51 20.17 -8.86 4.28
CA ALA A 51 20.29 -8.30 5.61
C ALA A 51 19.63 -6.91 5.67
N GLY A 52 19.87 -6.05 4.68
CA GLY A 52 19.20 -4.77 4.54
C GLY A 52 17.69 -4.93 4.33
N ALA A 53 17.26 -5.90 3.53
CA ALA A 53 15.84 -6.20 3.35
C ALA A 53 15.15 -6.61 4.66
N GLN A 54 15.83 -7.38 5.53
CA GLN A 54 15.32 -7.76 6.86
C GLN A 54 15.32 -6.58 7.83
N SER A 55 16.36 -5.76 7.80
CA SER A 55 16.44 -4.51 8.58
C SER A 55 15.30 -3.57 8.22
N ASP A 56 15.07 -3.33 6.93
CA ASP A 56 13.98 -2.51 6.41
C ASP A 56 12.59 -3.03 6.88
N ALA A 57 12.41 -4.36 6.95
CA ALA A 57 11.16 -4.96 7.43
C ALA A 57 10.93 -4.69 8.93
N SER A 58 12.01 -4.75 9.72
CA SER A 58 11.97 -4.48 11.16
C SER A 58 11.75 -2.99 11.45
N GLU A 59 12.46 -2.12 10.71
CA GLU A 59 12.30 -0.66 10.74
C GLU A 59 10.84 -0.28 10.44
N ARG A 60 10.25 -0.83 9.36
CA ARG A 60 8.87 -0.57 8.99
C ARG A 60 7.86 -0.98 10.06
N LEU A 61 8.08 -2.11 10.74
CA LEU A 61 7.20 -2.57 11.82
C LEU A 61 7.24 -1.63 13.03
N ALA A 62 8.42 -1.09 13.35
CA ALA A 62 8.58 -0.14 14.45
C ALA A 62 8.12 1.28 14.10
N LEU A 63 8.17 1.67 12.82
CA LEU A 63 8.01 3.04 12.36
C LEU A 63 6.71 3.72 12.84
N TYR A 64 5.58 3.01 12.76
CA TYR A 64 4.28 3.57 13.19
C TYR A 64 4.32 3.95 14.67
N ARG A 65 4.84 3.05 15.51
CA ARG A 65 4.94 3.28 16.95
C ARG A 65 5.86 4.46 17.27
N VAL A 66 7.01 4.57 16.59
CA VAL A 66 7.96 5.68 16.82
C VAL A 66 7.28 7.03 16.59
N HIS A 67 6.55 7.19 15.49
CA HIS A 67 5.87 8.45 15.20
C HIS A 67 4.62 8.67 16.04
N LEU A 68 3.89 7.61 16.41
CA LEU A 68 2.76 7.70 17.32
C LEU A 68 3.20 8.14 18.73
N ASP A 69 4.22 7.49 19.29
CA ASP A 69 4.73 7.82 20.63
C ASP A 69 5.28 9.27 20.65
N ALA A 70 5.93 9.73 19.56
CA ALA A 70 6.35 11.12 19.41
C ALA A 70 5.16 12.11 19.33
N ALA A 71 4.14 11.82 18.53
CA ALA A 71 2.94 12.65 18.45
C ALA A 71 2.25 12.79 19.82
N VAL A 72 2.17 11.69 20.57
CA VAL A 72 1.57 11.68 21.91
C VAL A 72 2.38 12.51 22.90
N ALA A 73 3.71 12.48 22.83
CA ALA A 73 4.57 13.33 23.64
C ALA A 73 4.36 14.82 23.30
N ASP A 74 4.44 15.18 22.01
CA ASP A 74 4.25 16.56 21.55
C ASP A 74 2.87 17.09 21.95
N VAL A 75 1.80 16.30 21.78
CA VAL A 75 0.43 16.69 22.16
C VAL A 75 0.30 16.86 23.67
N ARG A 76 0.93 16.01 24.49
CA ARG A 76 0.92 16.17 25.95
C ARG A 76 1.59 17.46 26.38
N ASP A 77 2.71 17.81 25.76
CA ASP A 77 3.43 19.04 26.06
C ASP A 77 2.64 20.28 25.61
N ILE A 78 1.96 20.22 24.47
CA ILE A 78 1.15 21.32 23.92
C ILE A 78 -0.13 21.56 24.74
N LEU A 79 -0.87 20.48 25.07
CA LEU A 79 -2.15 20.59 25.77
C LEU A 79 -1.98 20.71 27.30
N GLY A 80 -0.83 20.32 27.84
CA GLY A 80 -0.50 20.42 29.26
C GLY A 80 -1.56 19.77 30.16
N ASP A 81 -1.98 20.48 31.20
CA ASP A 81 -2.97 20.00 32.18
C ASP A 81 -4.35 19.71 31.55
N ALA A 82 -4.65 20.34 30.41
CA ALA A 82 -5.92 20.16 29.70
C ALA A 82 -5.90 18.94 28.75
N VAL A 83 -4.81 18.17 28.67
CA VAL A 83 -4.70 17.01 27.76
C VAL A 83 -5.78 15.95 27.97
N MET A 84 -6.36 15.85 29.17
CA MET A 84 -7.45 14.92 29.49
C MET A 84 -8.85 15.54 29.33
N GLU A 85 -8.95 16.78 28.88
CA GLU A 85 -10.22 17.50 28.72
C GLU A 85 -10.91 17.10 27.40
N ARG A 86 -12.07 16.43 27.49
CA ARG A 86 -12.80 15.94 26.31
C ARG A 86 -13.34 17.08 25.42
N THR A 87 -13.75 18.19 26.01
CA THR A 87 -14.23 19.38 25.27
C THR A 87 -13.13 19.96 24.38
N LEU A 88 -11.89 20.00 24.88
CA LEU A 88 -10.71 20.39 24.10
C LEU A 88 -10.46 19.42 22.94
N TRP A 89 -10.51 18.11 23.18
CA TRP A 89 -10.36 17.11 22.12
C TRP A 89 -11.46 17.16 21.06
N GLY A 90 -12.69 17.52 21.45
CA GLY A 90 -13.77 17.80 20.51
C GLY A 90 -13.42 18.97 19.57
N ALA A 91 -12.79 20.03 20.08
CA ALA A 91 -12.30 21.15 19.28
C ALA A 91 -11.12 20.74 18.37
N VAL A 92 -10.14 20.01 18.90
CA VAL A 92 -9.00 19.46 18.12
C VAL A 92 -9.49 18.56 16.98
N LYS A 93 -10.42 17.63 17.26
CA LYS A 93 -11.04 16.77 16.23
C LYS A 93 -11.79 17.59 15.18
N SER A 94 -12.50 18.64 15.59
CA SER A 94 -13.24 19.49 14.64
C SER A 94 -12.31 20.23 13.69
N LEU A 95 -11.21 20.81 14.20
CA LEU A 95 -10.16 21.44 13.41
C LEU A 95 -9.48 20.43 12.48
N HIS A 96 -9.04 19.30 13.02
CA HIS A 96 -8.42 18.23 12.23
C HIS A 96 -9.34 17.72 11.10
N THR A 97 -10.66 17.63 11.35
CA THR A 97 -11.64 17.26 10.32
C THR A 97 -11.75 18.32 9.23
N ALA A 98 -11.78 19.60 9.60
CA ALA A 98 -11.86 20.70 8.65
C ALA A 98 -10.62 20.77 7.74
N GLU A 99 -9.44 20.45 8.27
CA GLU A 99 -8.18 20.46 7.51
C GLU A 99 -7.99 19.21 6.64
N ASN A 100 -8.40 18.04 7.11
CA ASN A 100 -8.04 16.76 6.50
C ASN A 100 -9.20 15.99 5.83
N GLY A 101 -10.45 16.42 6.01
CA GLY A 101 -11.64 15.68 5.53
C GLY A 101 -11.73 15.49 4.01
N GLY A 102 -11.14 16.40 3.22
CA GLY A 102 -11.16 16.35 1.75
C GLY A 102 -10.01 15.54 1.12
N ARG A 103 -9.15 14.90 1.92
CA ARG A 103 -7.95 14.24 1.42
C ARG A 103 -8.24 12.86 0.82
N PRO A 104 -7.49 12.43 -0.22
CA PRO A 104 -7.59 11.06 -0.74
C PRO A 104 -7.26 9.97 0.29
N ASP A 105 -6.44 10.30 1.30
CA ASP A 105 -6.01 9.40 2.38
C ASP A 105 -6.69 9.70 3.73
N ALA A 106 -7.84 10.40 3.73
CA ALA A 106 -8.51 10.85 4.95
C ALA A 106 -8.77 9.74 5.98
N GLU A 107 -9.14 8.53 5.54
CA GLU A 107 -9.35 7.38 6.42
C GLU A 107 -8.09 7.00 7.23
N LEU A 108 -6.93 7.05 6.60
CA LEU A 108 -5.65 6.73 7.25
C LEU A 108 -5.23 7.82 8.22
N VAL A 109 -5.43 9.09 7.84
CA VAL A 109 -5.17 10.25 8.70
C VAL A 109 -6.06 10.18 9.96
N GLN A 110 -7.36 9.91 9.79
CA GLN A 110 -8.31 9.74 10.89
C GLN A 110 -7.96 8.54 11.79
N THR A 111 -7.47 7.43 11.21
CA THR A 111 -7.00 6.27 11.97
C THR A 111 -5.77 6.61 12.83
N PHE A 112 -4.85 7.42 12.31
CA PHE A 112 -3.69 7.91 13.06
C PHE A 112 -4.14 8.80 14.23
N PHE A 113 -5.06 9.73 13.97
CA PHE A 113 -5.68 10.56 15.01
C PHE A 113 -6.31 9.71 16.12
N ASN A 114 -7.13 8.72 15.77
CA ASN A 114 -7.73 7.79 16.73
C ASN A 114 -6.67 7.02 17.55
N SER A 115 -5.51 6.73 16.95
CA SER A 115 -4.42 6.06 17.67
C SER A 115 -3.80 6.99 18.72
N VAL A 116 -3.65 8.28 18.42
CA VAL A 116 -3.16 9.29 19.37
C VAL A 116 -4.14 9.44 20.54
N THR A 117 -5.43 9.62 20.25
CA THR A 117 -6.46 9.80 21.30
C THR A 117 -6.53 8.58 22.21
N ARG A 118 -6.55 7.36 21.65
CA ARG A 118 -6.55 6.12 22.43
C ARG A 118 -5.35 5.96 23.34
N ARG A 119 -4.16 6.38 22.88
CA ARG A 119 -2.93 6.31 23.67
C ARG A 119 -2.96 7.28 24.85
N ILE A 120 -3.64 8.42 24.71
CA ILE A 120 -3.77 9.44 25.76
C ILE A 120 -4.85 9.04 26.77
N PHE A 121 -6.06 8.71 26.31
CA PHE A 121 -7.19 8.44 27.20
C PHE A 121 -7.22 7.01 27.76
N SER A 122 -6.45 6.08 27.19
CA SER A 122 -6.56 4.65 27.50
C SER A 122 -8.02 4.14 27.41
N THR A 123 -8.80 4.72 26.48
CA THR A 123 -10.24 4.51 26.37
C THR A 123 -10.59 3.03 26.25
N VAL A 124 -11.46 2.54 27.14
CA VAL A 124 -12.14 1.25 26.99
C VAL A 124 -13.49 1.52 26.33
N GLY A 125 -13.69 0.98 25.13
CA GLY A 125 -14.88 1.25 24.32
C GLY A 125 -14.66 2.34 23.29
N VAL A 126 -15.72 3.09 22.97
CA VAL A 126 -15.84 4.01 21.84
C VAL A 126 -16.35 5.35 22.34
N ASP A 127 -15.65 6.45 22.04
CA ASP A 127 -16.06 7.82 22.41
C ASP A 127 -16.18 8.70 21.14
N SER A 128 -17.40 8.81 20.61
CA SER A 128 -17.68 9.55 19.36
C SER A 128 -17.42 11.05 19.46
N GLY A 129 -17.33 11.61 20.68
CA GLY A 129 -16.94 13.00 20.91
C GLY A 129 -15.49 13.27 20.52
N ILE A 130 -14.62 12.25 20.58
CA ILE A 130 -13.17 12.41 20.41
C ILE A 130 -12.53 11.41 19.43
N GLU A 131 -13.28 10.44 18.89
CA GLU A 131 -12.79 9.47 17.89
C GLU A 131 -13.66 9.48 16.61
N TYR A 132 -13.03 9.20 15.47
CA TYR A 132 -13.72 8.97 14.19
C TYR A 132 -14.31 7.55 14.12
N PHE A 133 -15.55 7.43 13.64
CA PHE A 133 -16.28 6.15 13.51
C PHE A 133 -16.73 5.83 12.09
N ASP A 134 -17.10 6.84 11.32
CA ASP A 134 -17.61 6.66 9.97
C ASP A 134 -16.44 6.60 8.98
N SER A 135 -16.37 5.52 8.18
CA SER A 135 -15.47 5.46 7.04
C SER A 135 -15.81 6.60 6.08
N ALA A 136 -14.82 7.45 5.77
CA ALA A 136 -14.98 8.47 4.76
C ALA A 136 -15.42 7.83 3.43
N PRO A 137 -16.40 8.42 2.72
CA PRO A 137 -16.82 7.90 1.43
C PRO A 137 -15.64 7.93 0.46
N ALA A 138 -15.53 6.86 -0.33
CA ALA A 138 -14.50 6.72 -1.35
C ALA A 138 -14.61 7.82 -2.41
N PRO A 139 -13.52 8.47 -2.83
CA PRO A 139 -13.53 9.27 -4.05
C PRO A 139 -13.80 8.37 -5.27
N PRO A 140 -14.51 8.88 -6.30
CA PRO A 140 -14.89 8.09 -7.48
C PRO A 140 -13.68 7.64 -8.32
N GLU A 141 -13.77 6.42 -8.85
CA GLU A 141 -12.74 5.73 -9.62
C GLU A 141 -12.91 5.95 -11.13
N GLY A 142 -11.80 6.10 -11.88
CA GLY A 142 -11.87 6.17 -13.35
C GLY A 142 -10.53 6.27 -14.07
N GLU A 143 -9.58 7.08 -13.58
CA GLU A 143 -8.30 7.30 -14.29
C GLU A 143 -7.12 6.46 -13.76
N ALA A 144 -7.21 5.97 -12.52
CA ALA A 144 -6.11 5.27 -11.85
C ALA A 144 -5.86 3.83 -12.38
N GLU A 145 -6.87 3.16 -12.93
CA GLU A 145 -6.78 1.75 -13.32
C GLU A 145 -5.90 1.53 -14.56
N ALA A 146 -6.00 2.40 -15.57
CA ALA A 146 -5.17 2.33 -16.78
C ALA A 146 -3.68 2.63 -16.49
N ALA A 147 -3.39 3.44 -15.46
CA ALA A 147 -2.03 3.72 -15.03
C ALA A 147 -1.40 2.56 -14.23
N LEU A 148 -2.21 1.67 -13.65
CA LEU A 148 -1.77 0.65 -12.71
C LEU A 148 -1.24 -0.62 -13.38
N ALA A 149 -1.82 -1.02 -14.50
CA ALA A 149 -1.46 -2.23 -15.23
C ALA A 149 -1.03 -1.95 -16.68
N ALA A 150 -0.23 -2.85 -17.23
CA ALA A 150 0.07 -2.91 -18.66
C ALA A 150 -0.59 -4.15 -19.26
N THR A 151 -1.00 -4.05 -20.53
CA THR A 151 -1.81 -5.08 -21.19
C THR A 151 -1.15 -5.56 -22.47
N TRP A 152 -1.06 -6.87 -22.62
CA TRP A 152 -0.62 -7.55 -23.84
C TRP A 152 -1.77 -8.40 -24.36
N THR A 153 -2.04 -8.33 -25.66
CA THR A 153 -3.13 -9.11 -26.30
C THR A 153 -2.58 -9.79 -27.54
N GLY A 154 -2.97 -11.04 -27.75
CA GLY A 154 -2.60 -11.81 -28.94
C GLY A 154 -3.52 -13.01 -29.17
N PRO A 155 -3.40 -13.69 -30.32
CA PRO A 155 -4.20 -14.87 -30.62
C PRO A 155 -3.90 -16.05 -29.69
N ALA A 156 -2.66 -16.13 -29.18
CA ALA A 156 -2.20 -17.08 -28.18
C ALA A 156 -1.06 -16.46 -27.36
N VAL A 157 -0.69 -17.11 -26.25
CA VAL A 157 0.52 -16.75 -25.49
C VAL A 157 1.72 -17.44 -26.12
N ASP A 158 2.75 -16.66 -26.44
CA ASP A 158 4.02 -17.15 -26.95
C ASP A 158 5.21 -16.57 -26.16
N ALA A 159 6.41 -17.08 -26.47
CA ALA A 159 7.64 -16.63 -25.81
C ALA A 159 7.92 -15.14 -26.05
N ALA A 160 7.51 -14.58 -27.20
CA ALA A 160 7.75 -13.18 -27.53
C ALA A 160 6.90 -12.24 -26.65
N MET A 161 5.63 -12.58 -26.45
CA MET A 161 4.72 -11.88 -25.55
C MET A 161 5.25 -11.90 -24.10
N VAL A 162 5.63 -13.08 -23.60
CA VAL A 162 6.18 -13.20 -22.24
C VAL A 162 7.51 -12.47 -22.10
N ARG A 163 8.38 -12.53 -23.11
CA ARG A 163 9.61 -11.74 -23.13
C ARG A 163 9.33 -10.24 -23.02
N ALA A 164 8.40 -9.72 -23.81
CA ALA A 164 8.00 -8.31 -23.76
C ALA A 164 7.44 -7.92 -22.38
N ILE A 165 6.68 -8.81 -21.73
CA ILE A 165 6.23 -8.62 -20.35
C ILE A 165 7.43 -8.51 -19.40
N LEU A 166 8.35 -9.47 -19.43
CA LEU A 166 9.50 -9.50 -18.53
C LEU A 166 10.45 -8.31 -18.75
N GLU A 167 10.65 -7.88 -19.99
CA GLU A 167 11.48 -6.72 -20.36
C GLU A 167 10.81 -5.38 -20.01
N SER A 168 9.48 -5.34 -19.85
CA SER A 168 8.79 -4.13 -19.39
C SER A 168 9.16 -3.73 -17.96
N TYR A 169 9.62 -4.70 -17.16
CA TYR A 169 10.22 -4.48 -15.85
C TYR A 169 11.70 -4.17 -16.04
N GLN A 170 12.04 -2.88 -16.01
CA GLN A 170 13.41 -2.43 -16.12
C GLN A 170 14.16 -2.79 -14.85
N TRP A 171 15.17 -3.64 -14.91
CA TRP A 171 16.04 -4.02 -13.79
C TRP A 171 17.45 -3.44 -13.98
N SER A 172 18.17 -3.18 -12.89
CA SER A 172 19.62 -2.91 -12.96
C SER A 172 20.48 -4.17 -13.13
N VAL A 173 19.87 -5.35 -12.95
CA VAL A 173 20.49 -6.68 -13.08
C VAL A 173 19.85 -7.42 -14.25
N PRO A 174 20.62 -8.04 -15.16
CA PRO A 174 20.04 -8.79 -16.26
C PRO A 174 19.33 -10.06 -15.79
N TYR A 175 18.39 -10.55 -16.60
CA TYR A 175 17.88 -11.91 -16.46
C TYR A 175 18.95 -12.92 -16.86
N ALA A 176 19.12 -13.99 -16.08
CA ALA A 176 20.16 -15.00 -16.34
C ALA A 176 19.90 -15.83 -17.60
N GLN A 177 18.62 -16.13 -17.89
CA GLN A 177 18.17 -16.95 -19.01
C GLN A 177 16.82 -16.44 -19.54
N LEU A 178 16.78 -15.19 -20.02
CA LEU A 178 15.53 -14.54 -20.43
C LEU A 178 14.75 -15.37 -21.47
N ALA A 179 15.41 -15.79 -22.57
CA ALA A 179 14.75 -16.54 -23.64
C ALA A 179 14.16 -17.86 -23.14
N GLY A 180 14.95 -18.65 -22.39
CA GLY A 180 14.48 -19.93 -21.84
C GLY A 180 13.35 -19.77 -20.82
N HIS A 181 13.42 -18.76 -19.94
CA HIS A 181 12.31 -18.47 -19.03
C HIS A 181 11.06 -18.00 -19.78
N SER A 182 11.20 -17.17 -20.81
CA SER A 182 10.07 -16.73 -21.63
C SER A 182 9.36 -17.91 -22.31
N GLU A 183 10.11 -18.86 -22.88
CA GLU A 183 9.55 -20.09 -23.47
C GLU A 183 8.85 -20.96 -22.42
N GLN A 184 9.50 -21.19 -21.28
CA GLN A 184 8.94 -22.03 -20.22
C GLN A 184 7.66 -21.44 -19.62
N VAL A 185 7.66 -20.14 -19.34
CA VAL A 185 6.51 -19.43 -18.79
C VAL A 185 5.36 -19.40 -19.81
N ALA A 186 5.64 -19.10 -21.09
CA ALA A 186 4.62 -19.11 -22.14
C ALA A 186 3.96 -20.49 -22.27
N ARG A 187 4.76 -21.57 -22.25
CA ARG A 187 4.27 -22.94 -22.28
C ARG A 187 3.35 -23.24 -21.09
N LEU A 188 3.76 -22.90 -19.88
CA LEU A 188 2.96 -23.15 -18.66
C LEU A 188 1.62 -22.39 -18.68
N ILE A 189 1.63 -21.14 -19.15
CA ILE A 189 0.40 -20.35 -19.33
C ILE A 189 -0.51 -21.01 -20.37
N ALA A 190 0.03 -21.38 -21.54
CA ALA A 190 -0.73 -22.02 -22.60
C ALA A 190 -1.33 -23.37 -22.18
N GLU A 191 -0.55 -24.21 -21.48
CA GLU A 191 -1.04 -25.48 -20.92
C GLU A 191 -2.19 -25.27 -19.93
N ARG A 192 -2.10 -24.24 -19.08
CA ARG A 192 -3.15 -23.95 -18.12
C ARG A 192 -4.42 -23.46 -18.81
N LEU A 193 -4.29 -22.57 -19.79
CA LEU A 193 -5.42 -22.08 -20.58
C LEU A 193 -6.11 -23.22 -21.34
N ALA A 194 -5.34 -24.12 -21.95
CA ALA A 194 -5.88 -25.30 -22.62
C ALA A 194 -6.69 -26.20 -21.68
N ARG A 195 -6.27 -26.34 -20.41
CA ARG A 195 -7.03 -27.08 -19.38
C ARG A 195 -8.32 -26.37 -18.96
N ALA A 196 -8.40 -25.05 -19.08
CA ALA A 196 -9.62 -24.29 -18.79
C ALA A 196 -10.69 -24.44 -19.89
N GLY A 197 -10.31 -24.88 -21.10
CA GLY A 197 -11.25 -25.23 -22.17
C GLY A 197 -11.83 -24.05 -22.95
N GLU A 198 -11.38 -22.82 -22.68
CA GLU A 198 -11.80 -21.62 -23.40
C GLU A 198 -11.04 -21.42 -24.71
N SER A 199 -11.60 -20.61 -25.60
CA SER A 199 -11.00 -20.26 -26.90
C SER A 199 -11.08 -18.76 -27.16
N GLY A 200 -10.24 -18.28 -28.07
CA GLY A 200 -10.18 -16.87 -28.44
C GLY A 200 -8.86 -16.21 -28.04
N ALA A 201 -8.79 -14.89 -28.28
CA ALA A 201 -7.61 -14.10 -28.00
C ALA A 201 -7.27 -14.12 -26.50
N VAL A 202 -5.98 -14.22 -26.21
CA VAL A 202 -5.47 -14.14 -24.84
C VAL A 202 -5.10 -12.69 -24.55
N ARG A 203 -5.49 -12.23 -23.36
CA ARG A 203 -5.09 -10.95 -22.81
C ARG A 203 -4.37 -11.18 -21.48
N ILE A 204 -3.16 -10.66 -21.35
CA ILE A 204 -2.41 -10.65 -20.09
C ILE A 204 -2.35 -9.22 -19.59
N GLU A 205 -2.75 -9.00 -18.34
CA GLU A 205 -2.70 -7.71 -17.64
C GLU A 205 -1.74 -7.85 -16.46
N MET A 206 -0.65 -7.09 -16.45
CA MET A 206 0.34 -7.13 -15.36
C MET A 206 0.40 -5.80 -14.62
N LEU A 207 0.38 -5.84 -13.30
CA LEU A 207 0.62 -4.69 -12.44
C LEU A 207 2.02 -4.13 -12.69
N ARG A 208 2.12 -2.81 -12.88
CA ARG A 208 3.42 -2.13 -12.97
C ARG A 208 4.19 -2.17 -11.65
N PRO A 209 3.55 -1.98 -10.47
CA PRO A 209 4.24 -2.16 -9.20
C PRO A 209 4.72 -3.60 -9.02
N VAL A 210 5.96 -3.74 -8.55
CA VAL A 210 6.54 -5.02 -8.16
C VAL A 210 6.35 -5.22 -6.66
N PHE A 211 5.99 -6.43 -6.28
CA PHE A 211 5.79 -6.82 -4.90
C PHE A 211 7.09 -7.43 -4.36
N TYR A 212 7.66 -6.89 -3.29
CA TYR A 212 8.91 -7.39 -2.72
C TYR A 212 8.68 -8.01 -1.35
N ARG A 213 9.20 -9.22 -1.14
CA ARG A 213 9.17 -9.90 0.16
C ARG A 213 10.38 -10.80 0.33
N ASN A 214 11.03 -10.72 1.48
CA ASN A 214 12.24 -11.48 1.79
C ASN A 214 13.29 -11.32 0.67
N LYS A 215 13.58 -12.41 -0.06
CA LYS A 215 14.55 -12.47 -1.16
C LYS A 215 13.90 -12.40 -2.55
N GLY A 216 12.58 -12.34 -2.61
CA GLY A 216 11.80 -12.42 -3.85
C GLY A 216 11.22 -11.08 -4.29
N ALA A 217 11.16 -10.91 -5.60
CA ALA A 217 10.32 -9.93 -6.27
C ALA A 217 9.19 -10.69 -6.96
N TYR A 218 7.98 -10.17 -6.97
CA TYR A 218 6.80 -10.87 -7.47
C TYR A 218 6.11 -9.95 -8.48
N LEU A 219 6.02 -10.42 -9.72
CA LEU A 219 5.21 -9.79 -10.76
C LEU A 219 3.80 -10.37 -10.64
N VAL A 220 2.80 -9.49 -10.59
CA VAL A 220 1.42 -9.88 -10.30
C VAL A 220 0.52 -9.37 -11.39
N GLY A 221 -0.38 -10.21 -11.87
CA GLY A 221 -1.28 -9.90 -12.95
C GLY A 221 -2.40 -10.93 -13.07
N ARG A 222 -3.06 -10.91 -14.22
CA ARG A 222 -4.09 -11.87 -14.62
C ARG A 222 -4.02 -12.19 -16.09
N VAL A 223 -4.47 -13.39 -16.42
CA VAL A 223 -4.68 -13.85 -17.80
C VAL A 223 -6.18 -13.96 -18.03
N ARG A 224 -6.65 -13.45 -19.16
CA ARG A 224 -8.03 -13.56 -19.62
C ARG A 224 -8.08 -14.25 -20.98
N GLN A 225 -8.97 -15.23 -21.12
CA GLN A 225 -9.29 -15.85 -22.39
C GLN A 225 -10.75 -16.31 -22.37
N GLY A 226 -11.53 -15.88 -23.38
CA GLY A 226 -12.98 -16.14 -23.39
C GLY A 226 -13.65 -15.61 -22.13
N GLY A 227 -14.43 -16.46 -21.45
CA GLY A 227 -15.04 -16.15 -20.16
C GLY A 227 -14.13 -16.33 -18.93
N THR A 228 -12.94 -16.91 -19.11
CA THR A 228 -12.06 -17.28 -18.00
C THR A 228 -11.09 -16.15 -17.64
N THR A 229 -10.93 -15.91 -16.35
CA THR A 229 -9.87 -15.07 -15.77
C THR A 229 -9.09 -15.91 -14.77
N LEU A 230 -7.76 -15.92 -14.88
CA LEU A 230 -6.86 -16.63 -13.98
C LEU A 230 -5.84 -15.65 -13.39
N PRO A 231 -5.45 -15.79 -12.11
CA PRO A 231 -4.29 -15.08 -11.58
C PRO A 231 -3.04 -15.42 -12.39
N LEU A 232 -2.07 -14.50 -12.41
CA LEU A 232 -0.72 -14.74 -12.90
C LEU A 232 0.27 -14.11 -11.94
N VAL A 233 0.94 -14.94 -11.14
CA VAL A 233 2.02 -14.49 -10.26
C VAL A 233 3.32 -15.14 -10.69
N LEU A 234 4.33 -14.31 -10.95
CA LEU A 234 5.69 -14.72 -11.33
C LEU A 234 6.67 -14.32 -10.22
N PRO A 235 6.97 -15.22 -9.27
CA PRO A 235 8.07 -15.03 -8.34
C PRO A 235 9.40 -14.99 -9.08
N LEU A 236 10.20 -13.99 -8.77
CA LEU A 236 11.54 -13.77 -9.30
C LEU A 236 12.56 -13.87 -8.17
N LEU A 237 13.67 -14.52 -8.47
CA LEU A 237 14.84 -14.59 -7.59
C LEU A 237 16.03 -13.94 -8.28
N ASN A 238 16.85 -13.23 -7.51
CA ASN A 238 18.13 -12.73 -7.98
C ASN A 238 19.22 -13.74 -7.60
N ALA A 239 19.53 -14.65 -8.53
CA ALA A 239 20.54 -15.69 -8.38
C ALA A 239 21.94 -15.16 -8.74
N GLU A 240 22.98 -16.01 -8.64
CA GLU A 240 24.37 -15.60 -8.92
C GLU A 240 24.58 -15.05 -10.34
N ARG A 241 23.85 -15.57 -11.32
CA ARG A 241 24.00 -15.21 -12.74
C ARG A 241 22.96 -14.18 -13.21
N GLY A 242 22.14 -13.65 -12.31
CA GLY A 242 21.08 -12.69 -12.62
C GLY A 242 19.69 -13.16 -12.20
N ILE A 243 18.68 -12.43 -12.67
CA ILE A 243 17.27 -12.65 -12.31
C ILE A 243 16.73 -13.90 -13.01
N VAL A 244 16.01 -14.72 -12.27
CA VAL A 244 15.34 -15.93 -12.76
C VAL A 244 13.86 -15.91 -12.39
N VAL A 245 13.00 -16.45 -13.25
CA VAL A 245 11.60 -16.73 -12.92
C VAL A 245 11.58 -18.08 -12.21
N ASP A 246 11.19 -18.09 -10.93
CA ASP A 246 11.25 -19.27 -10.08
C ASP A 246 10.03 -20.19 -10.29
N ALA A 247 8.85 -19.58 -10.50
CA ALA A 247 7.61 -20.29 -10.68
C ALA A 247 6.59 -19.50 -11.51
N VAL A 248 5.53 -20.18 -11.94
CA VAL A 248 4.34 -19.59 -12.57
C VAL A 248 3.12 -20.07 -11.80
N LEU A 249 2.48 -19.16 -11.08
CA LEU A 249 1.32 -19.47 -10.24
C LEU A 249 0.06 -18.93 -10.90
N MET A 250 -0.94 -19.79 -11.10
CA MET A 250 -2.14 -19.46 -11.88
C MET A 250 -3.44 -20.00 -11.28
N THR A 251 -3.42 -20.52 -10.05
CA THR A 251 -4.65 -20.76 -9.27
C THR A 251 -4.83 -19.70 -8.21
N GLU A 252 -6.09 -19.46 -7.83
CA GLU A 252 -6.45 -18.69 -6.64
C GLU A 252 -5.82 -19.26 -5.37
N ASN A 253 -5.72 -20.59 -5.25
CA ASN A 253 -5.08 -21.24 -4.10
C ASN A 253 -3.58 -20.92 -4.00
N GLU A 254 -2.84 -21.02 -5.09
CA GLU A 254 -1.42 -20.65 -5.12
C GLU A 254 -1.22 -19.16 -4.83
N ALA A 255 -2.04 -18.29 -5.45
CA ALA A 255 -2.01 -16.86 -5.20
C ALA A 255 -2.32 -16.55 -3.73
N SER A 256 -3.35 -17.17 -3.16
CA SER A 256 -3.76 -17.01 -1.76
C SER A 256 -2.66 -17.43 -0.79
N VAL A 257 -1.88 -18.47 -1.09
CA VAL A 257 -0.71 -18.85 -0.28
C VAL A 257 0.37 -17.76 -0.34
N VAL A 258 0.60 -17.16 -1.52
CA VAL A 258 1.57 -16.06 -1.66
C VAL A 258 1.11 -14.81 -0.91
N PHE A 259 -0.17 -14.45 -0.96
CA PHE A 259 -0.74 -13.29 -0.27
C PHE A 259 -1.26 -13.58 1.15
N GLY A 260 -1.03 -14.80 1.66
CA GLY A 260 -1.58 -15.27 2.92
C GLY A 260 -1.06 -14.50 4.15
N PHE A 261 -1.90 -14.43 5.18
CA PHE A 261 -1.65 -13.69 6.43
C PHE A 261 -0.51 -14.26 7.29
N SER A 262 -0.11 -15.51 7.06
CA SER A 262 0.97 -16.18 7.81
C SER A 262 2.37 -15.67 7.45
N TRP A 263 2.48 -14.76 6.48
CA TRP A 263 3.73 -14.26 5.95
C TRP A 263 3.94 -12.78 6.21
N SER A 264 5.20 -12.34 6.16
CA SER A 264 5.55 -10.91 6.21
C SER A 264 4.86 -10.13 5.07
N TYR A 265 4.40 -8.92 5.37
CA TYR A 265 3.77 -8.04 4.37
C TYR A 265 4.68 -7.75 3.17
N PHE A 266 4.07 -7.64 2.00
CA PHE A 266 4.75 -7.13 0.81
C PHE A 266 5.11 -5.66 0.94
N ARG A 267 6.24 -5.29 0.33
CA ARG A 267 6.59 -3.90 0.04
C ARG A 267 6.26 -3.63 -1.43
N VAL A 268 5.37 -2.66 -1.65
CA VAL A 268 4.87 -2.30 -2.99
C VAL A 268 4.81 -0.78 -3.06
N ASP A 269 5.61 -0.19 -3.95
CA ASP A 269 5.55 1.25 -4.21
C ASP A 269 4.43 1.52 -5.22
N VAL A 270 3.30 2.02 -4.73
CA VAL A 270 2.10 2.27 -5.53
C VAL A 270 1.47 3.61 -5.13
N PRO A 271 1.17 4.51 -6.08
CA PRO A 271 0.57 5.81 -5.78
C PRO A 271 -0.89 5.70 -5.33
N HIS A 272 -1.61 4.67 -5.83
CA HIS A 272 -3.03 4.45 -5.56
C HIS A 272 -3.27 3.03 -4.99
N PRO A 273 -3.06 2.80 -3.68
CA PRO A 273 -3.19 1.48 -3.06
C PRO A 273 -4.57 0.83 -3.25
N ARG A 274 -5.64 1.64 -3.27
CA ARG A 274 -7.01 1.16 -3.46
C ARG A 274 -7.21 0.49 -4.82
N ALA A 275 -6.83 1.17 -5.91
CA ALA A 275 -6.89 0.59 -7.25
C ALA A 275 -6.11 -0.73 -7.36
N MET A 276 -4.98 -0.83 -6.65
CA MET A 276 -4.24 -2.10 -6.54
C MET A 276 -5.03 -3.16 -5.79
N VAL A 277 -5.65 -2.83 -4.65
CA VAL A 277 -6.50 -3.75 -3.91
C VAL A 277 -7.67 -4.25 -4.76
N ASP A 278 -8.32 -3.37 -5.53
CA ASP A 278 -9.45 -3.77 -6.38
C ASP A 278 -8.99 -4.64 -7.55
N PHE A 279 -7.81 -4.38 -8.13
CA PHE A 279 -7.18 -5.31 -9.07
C PHE A 279 -6.91 -6.68 -8.42
N LEU A 280 -6.33 -6.70 -7.21
CA LEU A 280 -6.03 -7.94 -6.50
C LEU A 280 -7.29 -8.74 -6.10
N ARG A 281 -8.42 -8.07 -5.86
CA ARG A 281 -9.71 -8.75 -5.60
C ARG A 281 -10.29 -9.45 -6.82
N SER A 282 -9.80 -9.13 -8.01
CA SER A 282 -10.26 -9.74 -9.26
C SER A 282 -9.53 -11.04 -9.62
N ILE A 283 -8.57 -11.48 -8.78
CA ILE A 283 -7.65 -12.59 -9.05
C ILE A 283 -7.50 -13.55 -7.87
#